data_AF-I0FEQ0-F1
#
_entry.id   AF-I0FEQ0-F1
#
_cell.length_a   1.000
_cell.length_b   1.000
_cell.length_c   1.000
_cell.angle_alpha   90.00
_cell.angle_beta   90.00
_cell.angle_gamma   90.00
#
_symmetry.space_group_name_H-M   'P 1'
#
loop_
_entity.id
_entity.type
_entity.pdbx_description
1 polymer ?
#
loop_
_entity_poly.entity_id
_entity_poly.type
_entity_poly.pdbx_seq_one_letter_code
_entity_poly.pdbx_strand_id
1 'polypeptide(L)'
;MFNEEKAEYFRLFSLKEGDKFLGIYYGYRKPIKSIVKRYEENGVTKTVSFSKVYYIEFRFKKGSIFCYLKGIAYLLKKDRVYRRYYGSLINLLIGLEKEVYEFYGKKFLEGGLITKWIRKNQK
;
A
#
# COMPACT_ATOMS: atom_id res chain seq x y z
N MET A 1 -8.92 -17.72 1.35
CA MET A 1 -9.74 -17.47 0.15
C MET A 1 -10.02 -15.97 0.08
N PHE A 2 -9.82 -15.34 -1.08
CA PHE A 2 -10.22 -13.95 -1.32
C PHE A 2 -11.76 -13.90 -1.31
N ASN A 3 -12.36 -12.94 -0.60
CA ASN A 3 -13.81 -12.75 -0.57
C ASN A 3 -14.11 -11.51 -1.42
N GLU A 4 -14.63 -11.74 -2.62
CA GLU A 4 -14.98 -10.70 -3.59
C GLU A 4 -16.10 -9.77 -3.09
N GLU A 5 -17.03 -10.27 -2.27
CA GLU A 5 -18.12 -9.46 -1.69
C GLU A 5 -17.62 -8.40 -0.71
N LYS A 6 -16.40 -8.58 -0.16
CA LYS A 6 -15.73 -7.60 0.72
C LYS A 6 -14.66 -6.79 0.01
N ALA A 7 -14.47 -6.99 -1.30
CA ALA A 7 -13.49 -6.24 -2.07
C ALA A 7 -14.05 -4.86 -2.40
N GLU A 8 -13.37 -3.80 -1.98
CA GLU A 8 -13.64 -2.46 -2.47
C GLU A 8 -12.88 -2.26 -3.78
N TYR A 9 -13.62 -1.95 -4.86
CA TYR A 9 -13.05 -1.62 -6.15
C TYR A 9 -12.97 -0.10 -6.28
N PHE A 10 -11.80 0.41 -6.65
CA PHE A 10 -11.69 1.76 -7.18
C PHE A 10 -11.21 1.66 -8.62
N ARG A 11 -11.83 2.45 -9.51
CA ARG A 11 -11.47 2.46 -10.92
C ARG A 11 -10.47 3.59 -11.15
N LEU A 12 -9.38 3.27 -11.82
CA LEU A 12 -8.52 4.27 -12.43
C LEU A 12 -9.17 4.65 -13.76
N PHE A 13 -9.52 5.93 -13.91
CA PHE A 13 -10.28 6.43 -15.06
C PHE A 13 -9.35 7.08 -16.07
N SER A 14 -9.84 7.21 -17.31
CA SER A 14 -9.25 8.16 -18.25
C SER A 14 -9.23 9.55 -17.62
N LEU A 15 -8.12 10.25 -17.80
CA LEU A 15 -7.90 11.55 -17.19
C LEU A 15 -8.84 12.58 -17.82
N LYS A 16 -9.57 13.34 -17.00
CA LYS A 16 -10.28 14.54 -17.48
C LYS A 16 -9.26 15.55 -18.00
N GLU A 17 -9.67 16.39 -18.94
CA GLU A 17 -8.78 17.40 -19.54
C GLU A 17 -8.07 18.23 -18.45
N GLY A 18 -6.74 18.33 -18.59
CA GLY A 18 -5.87 19.04 -17.66
C GLY A 18 -5.57 18.33 -16.34
N ASP A 19 -6.11 17.13 -16.06
CA ASP A 19 -5.60 16.27 -14.99
C ASP A 19 -4.54 15.31 -15.55
N LYS A 20 -3.43 15.16 -14.84
CA LYS A 20 -2.28 14.37 -15.33
C LYS A 20 -1.83 13.42 -14.24
N PHE A 21 -1.73 12.13 -14.56
CA PHE A 21 -1.09 11.17 -13.67
C PHE A 21 0.39 11.51 -13.50
N LEU A 22 0.84 11.66 -12.25
CA LEU A 22 2.20 12.02 -11.89
C LEU A 22 3.03 10.79 -11.48
N GLY A 23 2.42 9.82 -10.80
CA GLY A 23 3.07 8.57 -10.43
C GLY A 23 2.46 7.92 -9.18
N ILE A 24 3.10 6.84 -8.74
CA ILE A 24 2.75 6.12 -7.50
C ILE A 24 3.75 6.50 -6.41
N TYR A 25 3.26 6.69 -5.18
CA TYR A 25 4.10 6.92 -4.01
C TYR A 25 3.67 6.02 -2.86
N TYR A 26 4.65 5.53 -2.10
CA TYR A 26 4.39 4.79 -0.86
C TYR A 26 4.70 5.67 0.33
N GLY A 27 3.91 5.53 1.39
CA GLY A 27 4.09 6.33 2.58
C GLY A 27 3.39 5.77 3.79
N TYR A 28 3.60 6.46 4.91
CA TYR A 28 2.82 6.28 6.12
C TYR A 28 2.62 7.62 6.79
N ARG A 29 1.50 7.76 7.50
CA ARG A 29 1.18 8.94 8.32
C ARG A 29 0.66 8.54 9.69
N LYS A 30 0.67 9.47 10.63
CA LYS A 30 -0.06 9.29 11.89
C LYS A 30 -1.55 9.16 11.57
N PRO A 31 -2.26 8.20 12.19
CA PRO A 31 -3.71 8.11 12.00
C PRO A 31 -4.41 9.36 12.52
N ILE A 32 -5.50 9.75 11.86
CA ILE A 32 -6.30 10.93 12.23
C ILE A 32 -6.97 10.75 13.60
N LYS A 33 -7.32 9.50 13.95
CA LYS A 33 -7.81 9.11 15.28
C LYS A 33 -6.97 7.95 15.80
N SER A 34 -6.66 7.90 17.09
CA SER A 34 -5.91 6.77 17.65
C SER A 34 -6.70 5.47 17.46
N ILE A 35 -6.21 4.57 16.62
CA ILE A 35 -6.84 3.25 16.42
C ILE A 35 -6.23 2.31 17.45
N VAL A 36 -7.00 2.03 18.51
CA VAL A 36 -6.66 1.05 19.55
C VAL A 36 -7.62 -0.12 19.39
N LYS A 37 -7.10 -1.29 19.01
CA LYS A 37 -7.89 -2.52 18.93
C LYS A 37 -7.57 -3.40 20.12
N ARG A 38 -8.58 -3.73 20.92
CA ARG A 38 -8.50 -4.74 21.98
C ARG A 38 -9.02 -6.07 21.43
N TYR A 39 -8.32 -7.16 21.71
CA TYR A 39 -8.76 -8.51 21.41
C TYR A 39 -8.24 -9.47 22.48
N GLU A 40 -8.98 -10.54 22.75
CA GLU A 40 -8.52 -11.62 23.62
C GLU A 40 -7.78 -12.67 22.81
N GLU A 41 -6.67 -13.14 23.36
CA GLU A 41 -5.93 -14.30 22.86
C GLU A 41 -5.49 -15.12 24.07
N ASN A 42 -5.98 -16.36 24.16
CA ASN A 42 -5.72 -17.28 25.29
C ASN A 42 -6.10 -16.70 26.67
N GLY A 43 -7.24 -16.02 26.77
CA GLY A 43 -7.72 -15.41 28.04
C GLY A 43 -6.95 -14.16 28.48
N VAL A 44 -6.00 -13.67 27.67
CA VAL A 44 -5.27 -12.43 27.93
C VAL A 44 -5.78 -11.34 26.98
N THR A 45 -6.24 -10.22 27.53
CA THR A 45 -6.61 -9.04 26.75
C THR A 45 -5.35 -8.40 26.18
N LYS A 46 -5.19 -8.42 24.85
CA LYS A 46 -4.13 -7.74 24.13
C LYS A 46 -4.65 -6.45 23.51
N THR A 47 -3.84 -5.40 23.62
CA THR A 47 -4.13 -4.09 23.02
C THR A 47 -3.11 -3.81 21.92
N VAL A 48 -3.58 -3.58 20.69
CA VAL A 48 -2.74 -3.15 19.58
C VAL A 48 -3.12 -1.72 19.19
N SER A 49 -2.18 -0.81 19.39
CA SER A 49 -2.27 0.58 18.91
C SER A 49 -1.59 0.72 17.56
N PHE A 50 -2.29 1.31 16.58
CA PHE A 50 -1.69 1.68 15.30
C PHE A 50 -1.09 3.08 15.40
N SER A 51 0.24 3.17 15.46
CA SER A 51 0.95 4.47 15.44
C SER A 51 1.10 5.05 14.03
N LYS A 52 0.94 4.21 13.00
CA LYS A 52 1.10 4.55 11.58
C LYS A 52 0.04 3.86 10.74
N VAL A 53 -0.50 4.59 9.75
CA VAL A 53 -1.31 4.04 8.66
C VAL A 53 -0.50 4.15 7.39
N TYR A 54 -0.34 3.02 6.71
CA TYR A 54 0.45 2.87 5.50
C TYR A 54 -0.45 2.99 4.27
N TYR A 55 0.07 3.56 3.19
CA TYR A 55 -0.72 3.82 2.00
C TYR A 55 0.09 3.72 0.70
N ILE A 56 -0.66 3.50 -0.38
CA ILE A 56 -0.28 3.77 -1.77
C ILE A 56 -0.99 5.05 -2.18
N GLU A 57 -0.25 6.02 -2.71
CA GLU A 57 -0.77 7.26 -3.28
C GLU A 57 -0.65 7.20 -4.80
N PHE A 58 -1.78 7.28 -5.49
CA PHE A 58 -1.83 7.55 -6.92
C PHE A 58 -1.96 9.06 -7.07
N ARG A 59 -0.88 9.71 -7.50
CA ARG A 59 -0.80 11.17 -7.56
C ARG A 59 -1.20 11.67 -8.94
N PHE A 60 -2.06 12.67 -8.97
CA PHE A 60 -2.50 13.39 -10.16
C PHE A 60 -2.21 14.88 -10.01
N LYS A 61 -2.36 15.65 -11.09
CA LYS A 61 -2.12 17.10 -11.08
C LYS A 61 -3.15 17.83 -10.23
N LYS A 62 -4.41 17.39 -10.25
CA LYS A 62 -5.53 18.02 -9.52
C LYS A 62 -5.81 17.40 -8.14
N GLY A 63 -5.08 16.35 -7.75
CA GLY A 63 -5.28 15.69 -6.46
C GLY A 63 -4.62 14.32 -6.38
N SER A 64 -4.89 13.57 -5.31
CA SER A 64 -4.35 12.22 -5.11
C SER A 64 -5.41 11.26 -4.59
N ILE A 65 -5.30 9.99 -4.99
CA ILE A 65 -6.09 8.89 -4.44
C ILE A 65 -5.19 8.09 -3.48
N PHE A 66 -5.65 7.89 -2.25
CA PHE A 66 -4.91 7.15 -1.22
C PHE A 66 -5.59 5.81 -0.94
N CYS A 67 -4.86 4.71 -1.14
CA CYS A 67 -5.27 3.38 -0.74
C CYS A 67 -4.53 2.97 0.55
N TYR A 68 -5.26 2.84 1.66
CA TYR A 68 -4.67 2.49 2.95
C TYR A 68 -4.59 0.97 3.14
N LEU A 69 -3.38 0.45 3.31
CA LEU A 69 -3.13 -0.98 3.37
C LEU A 69 -2.28 -1.33 4.59
N LYS A 70 -2.88 -2.01 5.57
CA LYS A 70 -2.18 -2.50 6.76
C LYS A 70 -1.06 -3.50 6.43
N GLY A 71 -1.20 -4.25 5.35
CA GLY A 71 -0.22 -5.23 4.86
C GLY A 71 1.17 -4.64 4.61
N ILE A 72 1.24 -3.38 4.14
CA ILE A 72 2.50 -2.67 3.83
C ILE A 72 3.38 -2.53 5.08
N ALA A 73 2.79 -2.43 6.28
CA ALA A 73 3.54 -2.35 7.53
C ALA A 73 4.50 -3.53 7.73
N TYR A 74 4.10 -4.72 7.27
CA TYR A 74 4.90 -5.93 7.40
C TYR A 74 6.10 -5.95 6.45
N LEU A 75 6.05 -5.20 5.35
CA LEU A 75 7.17 -5.12 4.39
C LEU A 75 8.38 -4.37 4.95
N LEU A 76 8.17 -3.54 5.97
CA LEU A 76 9.23 -2.74 6.59
C LEU A 76 9.97 -3.46 7.73
N LYS A 77 9.52 -4.65 8.12
CA LYS A 77 10.10 -5.41 9.23
C LYS A 77 11.17 -6.38 8.71
N LYS A 78 12.42 -6.20 9.10
CA LYS A 78 13.55 -7.04 8.63
C LYS A 78 13.43 -8.52 9.02
N ASP A 79 12.83 -8.83 10.16
CA ASP A 79 12.62 -10.21 10.65
C ASP A 79 11.64 -11.04 9.79
N ARG A 80 10.94 -10.40 8.84
CA ARG A 80 9.79 -11.01 8.13
C ARG A 80 10.00 -11.17 6.63
N VAL A 81 11.17 -10.77 6.11
CA VAL A 81 11.52 -10.77 4.68
C VAL A 81 11.48 -12.18 4.07
N TYR A 82 11.73 -13.23 4.87
CA TYR A 82 11.76 -14.62 4.40
C TYR A 82 10.39 -15.33 4.37
N ARG A 83 9.30 -14.67 4.80
CA ARG A 83 7.99 -15.32 4.81
C ARG A 83 7.37 -15.29 3.41
N ARG A 84 6.78 -16.41 2.97
CA ARG A 84 6.05 -16.54 1.68
C ARG A 84 5.10 -15.36 1.40
N TYR A 85 4.38 -14.90 2.42
CA TYR A 85 3.48 -13.74 2.34
C TYR A 85 4.18 -12.44 1.89
N TYR A 86 5.42 -12.22 2.31
CA TYR A 86 6.20 -11.03 1.96
C TYR A 86 6.46 -10.98 0.44
N GLY A 87 6.92 -12.09 -0.13
CA GLY A 87 7.17 -12.21 -1.57
C GLY A 87 5.89 -12.02 -2.39
N SER A 88 4.80 -12.70 -2.00
CA SER A 88 3.51 -12.56 -2.69
C SER A 88 2.98 -11.12 -2.68
N LEU A 89 3.07 -10.42 -1.53
CA LEU A 89 2.61 -9.03 -1.43
C LEU A 89 3.47 -8.07 -2.26
N ILE A 90 4.80 -8.25 -2.27
CA ILE A 90 5.68 -7.42 -3.11
C ILE A 90 5.38 -7.64 -4.59
N ASN A 91 5.26 -8.89 -5.03
CA ASN A 91 4.98 -9.19 -6.43
C ASN A 91 3.63 -8.61 -6.87
N LEU A 92 2.60 -8.69 -6.01
CA LEU A 92 1.31 -8.05 -6.26
C LEU A 92 1.44 -6.53 -6.43
N LEU A 93 2.18 -5.86 -5.53
CA LEU A 93 2.37 -4.40 -5.60
C LEU A 93 3.19 -3.99 -6.83
N ILE A 94 4.21 -4.75 -7.20
CA ILE A 94 4.99 -4.52 -8.43
C ILE A 94 4.13 -4.71 -9.68
N GLY A 95 3.29 -5.76 -9.71
CA GLY A 95 2.32 -5.99 -10.78
C GLY A 95 1.35 -4.83 -10.94
N LEU A 96 0.75 -4.39 -9.83
CA LEU A 96 -0.11 -3.20 -9.80
C LEU A 96 0.60 -1.95 -10.34
N GLU A 97 1.84 -1.68 -9.90
CA GLU A 97 2.60 -0.54 -10.41
C GLU A 97 2.80 -0.62 -11.92
N LYS A 98 3.15 -1.80 -12.45
CA LYS A 98 3.35 -2.01 -13.87
C LYS A 98 2.06 -1.73 -14.65
N GLU A 99 0.95 -2.34 -14.25
CA GLU A 99 -0.36 -2.19 -14.90
C GLU A 99 -0.83 -0.73 -14.90
N VAL A 100 -0.68 -0.02 -13.78
CA VAL A 100 -1.06 1.40 -13.69
C VAL A 100 -0.19 2.28 -14.56
N TYR A 101 1.12 2.03 -14.60
CA TYR A 101 2.03 2.79 -15.44
C TYR A 101 1.75 2.56 -16.92
N GLU A 102 1.49 1.31 -17.32
CA GLU A 102 1.10 0.94 -18.68
C GLU A 102 -0.21 1.63 -19.09
N PHE A 103 -1.24 1.57 -18.23
CA PHE A 103 -2.52 2.23 -18.46
C PHE A 103 -2.40 3.74 -18.73
N TYR A 104 -1.51 4.43 -18.02
CA TYR A 104 -1.27 5.88 -18.20
C TYR A 104 -0.13 6.20 -19.18
N GLY A 105 0.39 5.23 -19.93
CA GLY A 105 1.45 5.44 -20.92
C GLY A 105 2.79 5.92 -20.32
N LYS A 106 3.09 5.51 -19.08
CA LYS A 106 4.35 5.84 -18.39
C LYS A 106 5.33 4.68 -18.38
N LYS A 107 6.62 5.02 -18.38
CA LYS A 107 7.70 4.04 -18.25
C LYS A 107 7.76 3.48 -16.82
N PHE A 108 7.55 2.17 -16.68
CA PHE A 108 7.79 1.44 -15.44
C PHE A 108 9.29 1.41 -15.10
N LEU A 109 9.63 1.52 -13.82
CA LEU A 109 11.00 1.41 -13.32
C LEU A 109 11.24 -0.01 -12.82
N GLU A 110 12.26 -0.69 -13.35
CA GLU A 110 12.59 -2.05 -12.98
C GLU A 110 12.78 -2.21 -11.46
N GLY A 111 12.17 -3.26 -10.91
CA GLY A 111 12.09 -3.50 -9.47
C GLY A 111 10.99 -2.73 -8.72
N GLY A 112 10.30 -1.78 -9.37
CA GLY A 112 9.19 -1.04 -8.77
C GLY A 112 9.61 0.00 -7.71
N LEU A 113 8.76 1.00 -7.52
CA LEU A 113 8.90 2.04 -6.51
C LEU A 113 8.77 1.48 -5.09
N ILE A 114 7.97 0.44 -4.90
CA ILE A 114 7.80 -0.22 -3.60
C ILE A 114 9.14 -0.75 -3.06
N THR A 115 9.99 -1.37 -3.89
CA THR A 115 11.25 -1.94 -3.40
C THR A 115 12.22 -0.86 -2.97
N LYS A 116 12.31 0.25 -3.72
CA LYS A 116 13.09 1.43 -3.34
C LYS A 116 12.61 2.02 -2.02
N TRP A 117 11.29 2.14 -1.86
CA TRP A 117 10.69 2.65 -0.63
C TRP A 117 10.92 1.73 0.57
N ILE A 118 10.78 0.41 0.40
CA ILE A 118 11.08 -0.59 1.43
C ILE A 118 12.54 -0.48 1.87
N ARG A 119 13.49 -0.50 0.93
CA ARG A 119 14.93 -0.40 1.26
C ARG A 119 15.25 0.86 2.07
N LYS A 120 14.62 1.99 1.74
CA LYS A 120 14.80 3.26 2.49
C LYS A 120 14.18 3.23 3.89
N ASN A 121 13.14 2.45 4.13
CA ASN A 121 12.33 2.49 5.35
C ASN A 121 12.41 1.22 6.21
N GLN A 122 13.10 0.17 5.76
CA GLN A 122 13.34 -1.03 6.54
C GLN A 122 14.18 -0.70 7.76
N LYS A 123 13.65 -1.03 8.93
CA LYS A 123 14.34 -0.91 10.21
C LYS A 123 14.71 -2.29 10.72
#